data_AF-A0AA41PZM0-F1
#
_entry.id   AF-A0AA41PZM0-F1
#
_cell.length_a   1.000
_cell.length_b   1.000
_cell.length_c   1.000
_cell.angle_alpha   90.00
_cell.angle_beta   90.00
_cell.angle_gamma   90.00
#
_symmetry.space_group_name_H-M   'P 1'
#
loop_
_entity.id
_entity.type
_entity.pdbx_description
1 polymer ?
#
loop_
_entity_poly.entity_id
_entity_poly.type
_entity_poly.pdbx_seq_one_letter_code
_entity_poly.pdbx_strand_id
1 'polypeptide(L)'
;MQSFPMNPDSLAGPVVLVDDGGGRWSLHRKRLDLRVVRRLAKDRDAVVIWGDMGGISPRALSEAERGEVWAQLKDAYAGPGGKPDGRYLGHEFRSDDGWRMLYVEDHC
;
A
#
# COMPACT_ATOMS: atom_id res chain seq x y z
N MET A 1 -13.51 7.52 -12.70
CA MET A 1 -12.28 6.76 -13.01
C MET A 1 -11.10 7.65 -12.66
N GLN A 2 -10.60 7.54 -11.43
CA GLN A 2 -9.40 8.27 -10.98
C GLN A 2 -8.16 7.44 -11.32
N SER A 3 -7.19 8.09 -11.97
CA SER A 3 -5.88 7.54 -12.28
C SER A 3 -4.97 7.82 -11.11
N PHE A 4 -4.50 6.77 -10.46
CA PHE A 4 -3.51 6.88 -9.39
C PHE A 4 -2.13 7.07 -10.04
N PRO A 5 -1.32 8.03 -9.56
CA PRO A 5 -0.02 8.28 -10.16
C PRO A 5 0.87 7.05 -9.94
N MET A 6 1.42 6.57 -11.05
CA MET A 6 2.35 5.44 -11.15
C MET A 6 3.35 5.39 -9.99
N ASN A 7 3.56 4.17 -9.48
CA ASN A 7 4.71 3.72 -8.70
C ASN A 7 5.38 4.80 -7.81
N PRO A 8 5.06 4.90 -6.50
CA PRO A 8 5.69 5.85 -5.58
C PRO A 8 7.22 5.74 -5.44
N ASP A 9 7.89 4.69 -5.95
CA ASP A 9 9.35 4.69 -6.08
C ASP A 9 9.86 5.61 -7.19
N SER A 10 9.03 5.92 -8.19
CA SER A 10 9.38 6.80 -9.32
C SER A 10 9.16 8.30 -9.02
N LEU A 11 8.48 8.62 -7.92
CA LEU A 11 8.16 9.99 -7.54
C LEU A 11 9.29 10.61 -6.68
N ALA A 12 10.00 11.57 -7.28
CA ALA A 12 10.94 12.44 -6.59
C ALA A 12 10.18 13.60 -5.91
N GLY A 13 9.67 13.35 -4.70
CA GLY A 13 8.94 14.34 -3.91
C GLY A 13 8.03 13.71 -2.86
N PRO A 14 7.42 14.52 -1.97
CA PRO A 14 6.38 14.03 -1.07
C PRO A 14 5.21 13.48 -1.89
N VAL A 15 4.94 12.18 -1.75
CA VAL A 15 3.78 11.54 -2.39
C VAL A 15 2.57 11.77 -1.50
N VAL A 16 1.55 12.41 -2.06
CA VAL A 16 0.27 12.64 -1.41
C VAL A 16 -0.83 12.02 -2.26
N LEU A 17 -1.62 11.14 -1.66
CA LEU A 17 -2.85 10.60 -2.25
C LEU A 17 -4.05 11.40 -1.70
N VAL A 18 -5.10 11.52 -2.50
CA VAL A 18 -6.35 12.14 -2.09
C VAL A 18 -7.46 11.11 -2.29
N ASP A 19 -8.24 10.83 -1.26
CA ASP A 19 -9.38 9.92 -1.35
C ASP A 19 -10.64 10.61 -1.90
N ASP A 20 -11.69 9.84 -2.16
CA ASP A 20 -12.96 10.35 -2.71
C ASP A 20 -13.67 11.36 -1.79
N GLY A 21 -13.37 11.35 -0.50
CA GLY A 21 -13.86 12.33 0.48
C GLY A 21 -13.02 13.61 0.53
N GLY A 22 -11.95 13.71 -0.25
CA GLY A 22 -10.99 14.80 -0.22
C GLY A 22 -9.94 14.68 0.89
N GLY A 23 -9.90 13.54 1.61
CA GLY A 23 -8.92 13.26 2.64
C GLY A 23 -7.52 13.09 2.04
N ARG A 24 -6.53 13.75 2.65
CA ARG A 24 -5.14 13.74 2.19
C ARG A 24 -4.35 12.68 2.94
N TRP A 25 -3.60 11.88 2.19
CA TRP A 25 -2.76 10.81 2.70
C TRP A 25 -1.32 11.04 2.26
N SER A 26 -0.47 11.40 3.20
CA SER A 26 0.94 11.66 2.95
C SER A 26 1.76 10.39 3.17
N LEU A 27 2.66 10.09 2.24
CA LEU A 27 3.58 8.97 2.36
C LEU A 27 4.48 9.15 3.57
N HIS A 28 4.40 8.20 4.50
CA HIS A 28 5.17 8.20 5.74
C HIS A 28 6.41 7.30 5.65
N ARG A 29 6.27 6.09 5.10
CA ARG A 29 7.37 5.13 4.93
C ARG A 29 7.25 4.36 3.62
N LYS A 30 8.34 4.28 2.87
CA LYS A 30 8.46 3.44 1.67
C LYS A 30 9.01 2.05 2.02
N ARG A 31 8.64 1.04 1.21
CA ARG A 31 9.24 -0.31 1.22
C ARG A 31 9.33 -0.91 2.63
N LEU A 32 8.17 -1.02 3.26
CA LEU A 32 8.04 -1.57 4.60
C LEU A 32 8.62 -2.98 4.68
N ASP A 33 9.06 -3.39 5.86
CA ASP A 33 9.32 -4.79 6.13
C ASP A 33 8.01 -5.60 6.10
N LEU A 34 8.07 -6.86 5.65
CA LEU A 34 6.91 -7.76 5.63
C LEU A 34 6.24 -7.88 7.02
N ARG A 35 7.03 -7.78 8.10
CA ARG A 35 6.50 -7.77 9.48
C ARG A 35 5.63 -6.56 9.76
N VAL A 36 6.00 -5.39 9.25
CA VAL A 36 5.23 -4.15 9.41
C VAL A 36 3.98 -4.20 8.54
N VAL A 37 4.10 -4.69 7.30
CA VAL A 37 2.94 -4.95 6.41
C VAL A 37 1.95 -5.88 7.09
N ARG A 38 2.41 -7.00 7.65
CA ARG A 38 1.55 -7.94 8.39
C ARG A 38 0.80 -7.26 9.53
N ARG A 39 1.50 -6.43 10.30
CA ARG A 39 0.92 -5.72 11.44
C ARG A 39 -0.18 -4.77 10.98
N LEU A 40 0.08 -3.97 9.94
CA LEU A 40 -0.89 -3.01 9.41
C LEU A 40 -2.08 -3.70 8.72
N ALA A 41 -1.83 -4.79 7.98
CA ALA A 41 -2.91 -5.56 7.35
C ALA A 41 -3.90 -6.16 8.36
N LYS A 42 -3.44 -6.44 9.58
CA LYS A 42 -4.25 -6.95 10.69
C LYS A 42 -4.83 -5.87 11.61
N ASP A 43 -4.36 -4.63 11.47
CA ASP A 43 -4.82 -3.51 12.28
C ASP A 43 -6.20 -3.07 11.78
N ARG A 44 -7.21 -3.12 12.67
CA ARG A 44 -8.59 -2.77 12.32
C ARG A 44 -8.77 -1.29 12.05
N ASP A 45 -7.91 -0.47 12.67
CA ASP A 45 -7.92 0.99 12.52
C ASP A 45 -7.08 1.43 11.31
N ALA A 46 -6.40 0.50 10.64
CA ALA A 46 -5.67 0.79 9.42
C ALA A 46 -6.55 0.59 8.19
N VAL A 47 -6.47 1.53 7.26
CA VAL A 47 -6.98 1.36 5.89
C VAL A 47 -5.97 0.52 5.11
N VAL A 48 -6.45 -0.45 4.33
CA VAL A 48 -5.58 -1.26 3.47
C VAL A 48 -6.03 -1.05 2.04
N ILE A 49 -5.13 -0.54 1.21
CA ILE A 49 -5.34 -0.29 -0.20
C ILE A 49 -4.49 -1.25 -1.01
N TRP A 50 -5.12 -1.93 -1.97
CA TRP A 50 -4.46 -2.81 -2.94
C TRP A 50 -4.37 -2.13 -4.28
N GLY A 51 -3.17 -1.74 -4.69
CA GLY A 51 -2.85 -1.17 -5.99
C GLY A 51 -2.59 -2.24 -7.04
N ASP A 52 -3.67 -2.70 -7.68
CA ASP A 52 -3.58 -3.63 -8.82
C ASP A 52 -2.90 -2.97 -10.03
N MET A 53 -2.30 -3.77 -10.92
CA MET A 53 -1.62 -3.32 -12.15
C MET A 53 -0.54 -2.24 -11.89
N GLY A 54 0.38 -2.48 -10.95
CA GLY A 54 1.45 -1.53 -10.60
C GLY A 54 0.93 -0.24 -9.94
N GLY A 55 -0.23 -0.32 -9.27
CA GLY A 55 -0.83 0.81 -8.57
C GLY A 55 -1.79 1.66 -9.41
N ILE A 56 -2.17 1.22 -10.62
CA ILE A 56 -3.07 1.96 -11.52
C ILE A 56 -4.54 1.88 -11.06
N SER A 57 -4.95 0.75 -10.49
CA SER A 57 -6.33 0.51 -10.03
C SER A 57 -6.40 0.14 -8.54
N PRO A 58 -6.06 1.07 -7.64
CA PRO A 58 -6.11 0.80 -6.23
C PRO A 58 -7.54 0.81 -5.69
N ARG A 59 -7.76 -0.12 -4.77
CA ARG A 59 -9.05 -0.33 -4.10
C ARG A 59 -8.84 -0.60 -2.62
N ALA A 60 -9.78 -0.16 -1.79
CA ALA A 60 -9.80 -0.53 -0.38
C ALA A 60 -10.17 -2.01 -0.20
N LEU A 61 -9.49 -2.69 0.73
CA LEU A 61 -9.78 -4.06 1.10
C LEU A 61 -10.65 -4.12 2.37
N SER A 62 -11.70 -4.93 2.30
CA SER A 62 -12.49 -5.33 3.46
C SER A 62 -11.71 -6.27 4.39
N GLU A 63 -12.17 -6.45 5.63
CA GLU A 63 -11.50 -7.33 6.61
C GLU A 63 -11.36 -8.78 6.11
N ALA A 64 -12.35 -9.28 5.37
CA ALA A 64 -12.32 -10.62 4.76
C ALA A 64 -11.21 -10.72 3.69
N GLU A 65 -11.14 -9.74 2.78
CA GLU A 65 -10.15 -9.72 1.69
C GLU A 65 -8.72 -9.54 2.20
N ARG A 66 -8.52 -8.81 3.31
CA ARG A 66 -7.19 -8.64 3.92
C ARG A 66 -6.55 -10.00 4.27
N GLY A 67 -7.35 -10.97 4.70
CA GLY A 67 -6.85 -12.32 5.02
C GLY A 67 -6.35 -13.07 3.80
N GLU A 68 -7.11 -13.03 2.72
CA GLU A 68 -6.76 -13.65 1.43
C GLU A 68 -5.54 -13.00 0.80
N VAL A 69 -5.50 -11.67 0.81
CA VAL A 69 -4.38 -10.88 0.29
C VAL A 69 -3.11 -11.12 1.11
N TRP A 70 -3.22 -11.26 2.44
CA TRP A 70 -2.07 -11.61 3.27
C TRP A 70 -1.46 -12.97 2.89
N ALA A 71 -2.30 -13.95 2.52
CA ALA A 71 -1.82 -15.25 2.08
C ALA A 71 -1.00 -15.17 0.78
N GLN A 72 -1.29 -14.21 -0.09
CA GLN A 72 -0.51 -13.94 -1.30
C GLN A 72 0.77 -13.17 -1.00
N LEU A 73 0.68 -12.15 -0.13
CA LEU A 73 1.81 -11.29 0.23
C LEU A 73 2.95 -12.05 0.89
N LYS A 74 2.65 -12.96 1.83
CA LYS A 74 3.68 -13.63 2.65
C LYS A 74 4.74 -14.38 1.81
N ASP A 75 4.39 -14.83 0.61
CA ASP A 75 5.23 -15.71 -0.22
C ASP A 75 5.95 -14.94 -1.34
N ALA A 76 5.49 -13.74 -1.73
CA ALA A 76 6.00 -13.00 -2.89
C ALA A 76 6.31 -11.51 -2.60
N TYR A 77 6.52 -11.15 -1.32
CA TYR A 77 6.83 -9.78 -0.90
C TYR A 77 8.32 -9.44 -1.05
N ALA A 78 8.62 -8.31 -1.67
CA ALA A 78 9.98 -7.91 -2.02
C ALA A 78 10.83 -7.41 -0.83
N GLY A 79 10.20 -6.93 0.26
CA GLY A 79 10.90 -6.40 1.44
C GLY A 79 11.66 -5.07 1.23
N PRO A 80 12.35 -4.55 2.27
CA PRO A 80 13.19 -3.37 2.15
C PRO A 80 14.49 -3.74 1.41
N GLY A 81 14.66 -3.21 0.19
CA GLY A 81 15.85 -3.44 -0.65
C GLY A 81 15.66 -4.42 -1.82
N GLY A 82 14.42 -4.65 -2.26
CA GLY A 82 14.01 -5.76 -3.14
C GLY A 82 14.78 -5.98 -4.46
N LYS A 83 14.79 -7.27 -4.87
CA LYS A 83 15.31 -7.85 -6.13
C LYS A 83 14.16 -8.45 -6.98
N PRO A 84 14.38 -8.81 -8.27
CA PRO A 84 13.39 -8.69 -9.37
C PRO A 84 12.18 -9.64 -9.38
N ASP A 85 12.12 -10.64 -8.51
CA ASP A 85 11.01 -11.58 -8.38
C ASP A 85 9.93 -11.12 -7.38
N GLY A 86 10.17 -10.00 -6.69
CA GLY A 86 9.25 -9.37 -5.74
C GLY A 86 8.03 -8.72 -6.39
N ARG A 87 6.94 -9.48 -6.49
CA ARG A 87 5.65 -9.03 -7.03
C ARG A 87 5.01 -7.95 -6.18
N TYR A 88 5.18 -8.02 -4.86
CA TYR A 88 4.50 -7.10 -3.95
C TYR A 88 5.44 -6.17 -3.18
N LEU A 89 5.07 -4.90 -3.12
CA LEU A 89 5.70 -3.87 -2.31
C LEU A 89 4.68 -3.17 -1.42
N GLY A 90 5.11 -2.64 -0.27
CA GLY A 90 4.21 -2.05 0.73
C GLY A 90 4.73 -0.73 1.27
N HIS A 91 3.82 0.22 1.41
CA HIS A 91 4.10 1.59 1.84
C HIS A 91 3.12 2.02 2.93
N GLU A 92 3.59 2.80 3.91
CA GLU A 92 2.72 3.41 4.93
C GLU A 92 2.43 4.84 4.51
N PHE A 93 1.14 5.17 4.43
CA PHE A 93 0.63 6.52 4.33
C PHE A 93 -0.05 6.93 5.63
N ARG A 94 -0.10 8.23 5.89
CA ARG A 94 -0.80 8.81 7.03
C ARG A 94 -1.71 9.94 6.60
N SER A 95 -2.89 10.00 7.19
CA SER A 95 -3.75 11.17 7.04
C SER A 95 -3.29 12.30 7.95
N ASP A 96 -3.75 13.51 7.66
CA ASP A 96 -3.49 14.69 8.50
C ASP A 96 -4.09 14.50 9.92
N ASP A 97 -5.16 13.72 10.04
CA ASP A 97 -5.83 13.36 11.30
C ASP A 97 -5.16 12.17 12.04
N GLY A 98 -4.02 11.68 11.53
CA GLY A 98 -3.23 10.63 12.19
C GLY A 98 -3.65 9.19 11.89
N TRP A 99 -4.60 8.98 10.97
CA TRP A 99 -4.96 7.64 10.50
C TRP A 99 -3.83 7.01 9.71
N ARG A 100 -3.80 5.67 9.71
CA ARG A 100 -2.77 4.88 9.02
C ARG A 100 -3.37 4.16 7.83
N MET A 101 -2.65 4.19 6.71
CA MET A 101 -2.97 3.44 5.52
C MET A 101 -1.79 2.58 5.11
N LEU A 102 -2.03 1.30 4.87
CA LEU A 102 -1.14 0.41 4.17
C LEU A 102 -1.52 0.41 2.70
N TYR A 103 -0.61 0.85 1.84
CA TYR A 103 -0.74 0.73 0.39
C TYR A 103 0.15 -0.42 -0.08
N VAL A 104 -0.42 -1.39 -0.79
CA VAL A 104 0.30 -2.55 -1.34
C VAL A 104 0.24 -2.50 -2.86
N GLU A 105 1.40 -2.51 -3.50
CA GLU A 105 1.54 -2.55 -4.96
C GLU A 105 1.66 -3.99 -5.43
N ASP A 106 0.90 -4.34 -6.46
CA ASP A 106 1.06 -5.57 -7.23
C ASP A 106 1.75 -5.23 -8.56
N HIS A 107 3.01 -5.62 -8.74
CA HIS A 107 3.81 -5.37 -9.95
C HIS A 107 3.66 -6.46 -11.02
N CYS A 108 2.51 -7.15 -11.08
CA CYS A 108 2.21 -8.16 -12.10
C CYS A 108 1.99 -7.59 -13.50
#